data_AF-A0A2P8MDB7-F1
#
_entry.id   AF-A0A2P8MDB7-F1
#
_cell.length_a   1.000
_cell.length_b   1.000
_cell.length_c   1.000
_cell.angle_alpha   90.00
_cell.angle_beta   90.00
_cell.angle_gamma   90.00
#
_symmetry.space_group_name_H-M   'P 1'
#
loop_
_entity.id
_entity.type
_entity.pdbx_description
1 polymer ?
#
loop_
_entity_poly.entity_id
_entity_poly.type
_entity_poly.pdbx_seq_one_letter_code
_entity_poly.pdbx_strand_id
1 'polypeptide(L)'
;MTNQKYHHLIPRTYLKAWCYNKDSIYVFDTKNRIFEGKNIKKNFGITQFHSIVAGMPICEEEDLKKIYKCLDGYEIYYEGRLLTNLMEYNKYYCKFAEWVIKSNNIDISRKNKNILRAKIDKVKILDIEQLWSEKYEDKWNIVRENIEY
;
A
#
# COMPACT_ATOMS: atom_id res chain seq x y z
N MET A 1 6.13 5.26 17.88
CA MET A 1 6.44 5.00 16.46
C MET A 1 5.13 4.66 15.77
N THR A 2 4.63 5.58 14.96
CA THR A 2 3.51 5.33 14.06
C THR A 2 4.06 4.35 13.02
N ASN A 3 3.51 3.14 12.93
CA ASN A 3 3.95 2.19 11.91
C ASN A 3 3.69 2.87 10.57
N GLN A 4 4.74 3.13 9.79
CA GLN A 4 4.69 3.83 8.49
C GLN A 4 3.62 3.27 7.53
N LYS A 5 3.03 2.10 7.83
CA LYS A 5 1.97 1.45 7.07
C LYS A 5 0.56 1.99 7.35
N TYR A 6 0.31 2.70 8.45
CA TYR A 6 -1.03 3.13 8.87
C TYR A 6 -1.13 4.65 8.85
N HIS A 7 -1.95 5.19 7.94
CA HIS A 7 -2.09 6.63 7.71
C HIS A 7 -3.41 7.12 8.26
N HIS A 8 -3.34 8.21 9.03
CA HIS A 8 -4.55 8.85 9.51
C HIS A 8 -5.25 9.62 8.39
N LEU A 9 -6.56 9.39 8.24
CA LEU A 9 -7.42 10.16 7.33
C LEU A 9 -7.70 11.57 7.88
N ILE A 10 -7.60 11.73 9.20
CA ILE A 10 -7.74 12.99 9.90
C ILE A 10 -6.45 13.22 10.68
N PRO A 11 -5.70 14.31 10.43
CA PRO A 11 -4.47 14.59 11.15
C PRO A 11 -4.64 14.46 12.67
N ARG A 12 -3.76 13.67 13.30
CA ARG A 12 -3.83 13.37 14.74
C ARG A 12 -3.85 14.62 15.61
N THR A 13 -3.24 15.72 15.16
CA THR A 13 -3.24 17.00 15.87
C THR A 13 -4.65 17.54 16.12
N TYR A 14 -5.58 17.36 15.18
CA TYR A 14 -6.95 17.85 15.33
C TYR A 14 -7.72 16.98 16.34
N LEU A 15 -7.57 15.66 16.22
CA LEU A 15 -8.20 14.71 17.15
C LEU A 15 -7.67 14.85 18.58
N LYS A 16 -6.39 15.22 18.73
CA LYS A 16 -5.75 15.36 20.04
C LYS A 16 -6.38 16.45 20.90
N ALA A 17 -6.89 17.53 20.30
CA ALA A 17 -7.61 18.58 21.01
C ALA A 17 -8.96 18.10 21.59
N TRP A 18 -9.50 16.99 21.06
CA TRP A 18 -10.80 16.44 21.43
C TRP A 18 -10.67 15.21 22.35
N CYS A 19 -9.43 14.83 22.70
CA CYS A 19 -9.16 13.70 23.58
C CYS A 19 -9.65 13.99 25.01
N TYR A 20 -10.53 13.14 25.53
CA TYR A 20 -10.94 13.21 26.93
C TYR A 20 -9.92 12.56 27.87
N ASN A 21 -9.09 11.64 27.35
CA ASN A 21 -8.05 10.97 28.12
C ASN A 21 -6.90 10.52 27.21
N LYS A 22 -5.71 11.11 27.41
CA LYS A 22 -4.47 10.85 26.66
C LYS A 22 -4.72 10.86 25.14
N ASP A 23 -4.89 9.68 24.56
CA ASP A 23 -5.06 9.45 23.12
C ASP A 23 -6.45 8.88 22.79
N SER A 24 -7.49 9.16 23.59
CA SER A 24 -8.85 8.59 23.39
C SER A 24 -9.91 9.66 23.21
N ILE A 25 -10.78 9.46 22.23
CA ILE A 25 -11.95 10.31 21.94
C ILE A 25 -13.24 9.49 22.03
N TYR A 26 -14.37 10.16 22.29
CA TYR A 26 -15.68 9.53 22.16
C TYR A 26 -16.14 9.55 20.71
N VAL A 27 -16.66 8.42 20.24
CA VAL A 27 -17.28 8.27 18.92
C VAL A 27 -18.69 7.75 19.12
N PHE A 28 -19.62 8.28 18.33
CA PHE A 28 -20.97 7.77 18.27
C PHE A 28 -21.10 6.79 17.08
N ASP A 29 -21.36 5.52 17.38
CA ASP A 29 -21.68 4.51 16.37
C ASP A 29 -23.15 4.67 15.98
N THR A 30 -23.42 5.19 14.78
CA THR A 30 -24.78 5.42 14.29
C THR A 30 -25.56 4.13 14.02
N LYS A 31 -24.86 3.01 13.74
CA LYS A 31 -25.47 1.72 13.46
C LYS A 31 -25.98 1.07 14.74
N ASN A 32 -25.15 1.07 15.79
CA ASN A 32 -25.48 0.46 17.07
C ASN A 32 -26.09 1.45 18.07
N ARG A 33 -26.08 2.75 17.76
CA ARG A 33 -26.56 3.86 18.60
C ARG A 33 -25.90 3.92 19.98
N ILE A 34 -24.59 3.69 20.03
CA ILE A 34 -23.81 3.70 21.28
C ILE A 34 -22.64 4.68 21.20
N PHE A 35 -22.23 5.19 22.37
CA PHE A 35 -20.98 5.93 22.51
C PHE A 35 -19.86 4.97 22.92
N GLU A 36 -18.74 5.03 22.21
CA GLU A 36 -17.55 4.23 22.52
C GLU A 36 -16.28 5.09 22.54
N GLY A 37 -15.32 4.69 23.38
CA GLY A 37 -13.99 5.30 23.41
C GLY A 37 -13.10 4.70 22.33
N LYS A 38 -12.53 5.53 21.45
CA LYS A 38 -11.60 5.10 20.40
C LYS A 38 -10.23 5.73 20.60
N ASN A 39 -9.20 4.92 20.48
CA ASN A 39 -7.82 5.40 20.53
C ASN A 39 -7.43 6.05 19.18
N ILE A 40 -7.01 7.31 19.21
CA ILE A 40 -6.71 8.11 18.03
C ILE A 40 -5.47 7.65 17.25
N LYS A 41 -4.68 6.71 17.75
CA LYS A 41 -3.51 6.15 17.02
C LYS A 41 -3.86 4.89 16.24
N LYS A 42 -4.99 4.25 16.56
CA LYS A 42 -5.39 2.94 16.01
C LYS A 42 -6.73 2.97 15.27
N ASN A 43 -7.44 4.08 15.40
CA ASN A 43 -8.73 4.31 14.78
C ASN A 43 -8.58 5.59 13.95
N PHE A 44 -9.40 5.80 12.91
CA PHE A 44 -9.33 6.96 11.99
C PHE A 44 -8.18 6.96 10.98
N GLY A 45 -7.69 5.79 10.60
CA GLY A 45 -6.67 5.63 9.57
C GLY A 45 -6.89 4.37 8.75
N ILE A 46 -6.18 4.29 7.63
CA ILE A 46 -6.19 3.16 6.71
C ILE A 46 -4.77 2.64 6.56
N THR A 47 -4.63 1.31 6.59
CA THR A 47 -3.36 0.66 6.32
C THR A 47 -3.09 0.64 4.82
N GLN A 48 -1.88 0.98 4.38
CA GLN A 48 -1.43 0.93 2.98
C GLN A 48 -2.24 1.83 2.05
N PHE A 49 -2.66 3.01 2.55
CA PHE A 49 -3.56 3.90 1.82
C PHE A 49 -2.94 4.48 0.55
N HIS A 50 -1.63 4.75 0.57
CA HIS A 50 -0.89 5.32 -0.56
C HIS A 50 0.08 4.35 -1.21
N SER A 51 -0.07 3.05 -0.94
CA SER A 51 0.92 2.06 -1.36
C SER A 51 0.92 1.95 -2.87
N ILE A 52 2.11 1.99 -3.44
CA ILE A 52 2.29 1.70 -4.86
C ILE A 52 2.30 0.18 -5.04
N VAL A 53 1.47 -0.31 -5.95
CA VAL A 53 1.24 -1.74 -6.20
C VAL A 53 1.30 -2.06 -7.69
N ALA A 54 1.43 -3.35 -8.01
CA ALA A 54 1.41 -3.85 -9.38
C ALA A 54 0.19 -3.36 -10.17
N GLY A 55 0.42 -2.96 -11.41
CA GLY A 55 -0.60 -2.43 -12.34
C GLY A 55 -0.81 -0.92 -12.26
N MET A 56 -0.18 -0.22 -11.31
CA MET A 56 -0.30 1.24 -11.23
C MET A 56 0.62 1.94 -12.25
N PRO A 57 0.18 3.04 -12.91
CA PRO A 57 0.99 3.77 -13.88
C PRO A 57 2.22 4.47 -13.26
N ILE A 58 2.19 4.72 -11.96
CA ILE A 58 3.21 5.49 -11.22
C ILE A 58 4.41 4.66 -10.78
N CYS A 59 4.44 3.35 -11.06
CA CYS A 59 5.56 2.48 -10.68
C CYS A 59 6.82 2.85 -11.48
N GLU A 60 7.92 3.09 -10.79
CA GLU A 60 9.23 3.28 -11.41
C GLU A 60 9.96 1.96 -11.62
N GLU A 61 11.03 1.93 -12.43
CA GLU A 61 11.76 0.68 -12.72
C GLU A 61 12.26 -0.05 -11.46
N GLU A 62 12.68 0.69 -10.44
CA GLU A 62 13.13 0.10 -9.17
C GLU A 62 11.99 -0.58 -8.41
N ASP A 63 10.78 -0.02 -8.46
CA ASP A 63 9.59 -0.61 -7.88
C ASP A 63 9.21 -1.89 -8.61
N LEU A 64 9.23 -1.84 -9.94
CA LEU A 64 8.92 -2.98 -10.79
C LEU A 64 9.86 -4.15 -10.53
N LYS A 65 11.16 -3.89 -10.33
CA LYS A 65 12.14 -4.92 -9.94
C LYS A 65 11.78 -5.58 -8.61
N LYS A 66 11.28 -4.82 -7.62
CA LYS A 66 10.84 -5.37 -6.33
C LYS A 66 9.54 -6.17 -6.47
N ILE A 67 8.56 -5.62 -7.19
CA ILE A 67 7.21 -6.17 -7.38
C ILE A 67 7.26 -7.50 -8.14
N TYR A 68 8.00 -7.55 -9.25
CA TYR A 68 8.03 -8.70 -10.16
C TYR A 68 9.19 -9.66 -9.92
N LYS A 69 10.02 -9.45 -8.88
CA LYS A 69 11.14 -10.32 -8.53
C LYS A 69 10.80 -11.81 -8.46
N CYS A 70 9.58 -12.16 -8.04
CA CYS A 70 9.17 -13.56 -7.97
C CYS A 70 8.98 -14.24 -9.33
N LEU A 71 9.04 -13.47 -10.42
CA LEU A 71 8.96 -13.94 -11.80
C LEU A 71 10.35 -14.11 -12.44
N ASP A 72 11.44 -13.87 -11.70
CA ASP A 72 12.80 -14.11 -12.19
C ASP A 72 12.95 -15.57 -12.63
N GLY A 73 13.47 -15.76 -13.86
CA GLY A 73 13.64 -17.09 -14.47
C GLY A 73 12.38 -17.67 -15.13
N TYR A 74 11.29 -16.91 -15.21
CA TYR A 74 10.11 -17.28 -16.00
C TYR A 74 10.01 -16.48 -17.29
N GLU A 75 9.51 -17.11 -18.34
CA GLU A 75 9.12 -16.44 -19.58
C GLU A 75 7.62 -16.14 -19.52
N ILE A 76 7.24 -14.91 -19.86
CA ILE A 76 5.86 -14.45 -19.72
C ILE A 76 5.33 -14.02 -21.07
N TYR A 77 4.21 -14.60 -21.45
CA TYR A 77 3.52 -14.31 -22.70
C TYR A 77 2.14 -13.73 -22.42
N TYR A 78 1.75 -12.76 -23.23
CA TYR A 78 0.41 -12.22 -23.26
C TYR A 78 -0.01 -12.06 -24.73
N GLU A 79 -1.21 -12.52 -25.08
CA GLU A 79 -1.71 -12.54 -26.47
C GLU A 79 -0.71 -13.20 -27.47
N GLY A 80 -0.01 -14.25 -27.03
CA GLY A 80 0.98 -14.97 -27.83
C GLY A 80 2.32 -14.24 -28.00
N ARG A 81 2.46 -13.01 -27.48
CA ARG A 81 3.70 -12.23 -27.51
C ARG A 81 4.49 -12.41 -26.22
N LEU A 82 5.80 -12.64 -26.33
CA LEU A 82 6.72 -12.58 -25.20
C LEU A 82 6.82 -11.14 -24.67
N LEU A 83 6.54 -10.96 -23.39
CA LEU A 83 6.77 -9.70 -22.69
C LEU A 83 8.26 -9.63 -22.31
N THR A 84 8.95 -8.55 -22.70
CA THR A 84 10.42 -8.49 -22.57
C THR A 84 10.90 -7.59 -21.44
N ASN A 85 10.05 -6.68 -20.96
CA ASN A 85 10.41 -5.74 -19.91
C ASN A 85 9.33 -5.66 -18.81
N LEU A 86 9.75 -5.24 -17.62
CA LEU A 86 8.86 -5.16 -16.46
C LEU A 86 7.78 -4.08 -16.59
N MET A 87 7.98 -3.08 -17.46
CA MET A 87 6.97 -2.06 -17.72
C MET A 87 5.77 -2.65 -18.48
N GLU A 88 6.03 -3.55 -19.43
CA GLU A 88 4.99 -4.34 -20.10
C GLU A 88 4.25 -5.26 -19.13
N TYR A 89 4.99 -5.89 -18.20
CA TYR A 89 4.38 -6.71 -17.15
C TYR A 89 3.39 -5.87 -16.35
N ASN A 90 3.81 -4.66 -15.97
CA ASN A 90 2.97 -3.76 -15.20
C ASN A 90 1.76 -3.27 -15.98
N LYS A 91 1.97 -2.86 -17.23
CA LYS A 91 0.92 -2.37 -18.13
C LYS A 91 -0.20 -3.39 -18.31
N TYR A 92 0.15 -4.67 -18.47
CA TYR A 92 -0.81 -5.75 -18.70
C TYR A 92 -1.18 -6.52 -17.44
N TYR A 93 -0.79 -6.04 -16.25
CA TYR A 93 -1.03 -6.75 -15.00
C TYR A 93 -2.53 -6.92 -14.68
N CYS A 94 -3.37 -5.97 -15.10
CA CYS A 94 -4.82 -6.08 -14.98
C CYS A 94 -5.38 -7.32 -15.72
N LYS A 95 -4.64 -7.83 -16.71
CA LYS A 95 -4.93 -9.03 -17.51
C LYS A 95 -4.06 -10.23 -17.12
N PHE A 96 -3.50 -10.26 -15.92
CA PHE A 96 -2.65 -11.36 -15.45
C PHE A 96 -3.29 -12.75 -15.60
N ALA A 97 -4.62 -12.84 -15.47
CA ALA A 97 -5.36 -14.09 -15.66
C ALA A 97 -5.14 -14.73 -17.05
N GLU A 98 -4.87 -13.92 -18.08
CA GLU A 98 -4.69 -14.31 -19.47
C GLU A 98 -3.22 -14.62 -19.82
N TRP A 99 -2.28 -14.32 -18.92
CA TRP A 99 -0.85 -14.57 -19.18
C TRP A 99 -0.53 -16.06 -19.29
N VAL A 100 0.41 -16.42 -20.16
CA VAL A 100 1.03 -17.75 -20.15
C VAL A 100 2.41 -17.61 -19.55
N ILE A 101 2.66 -18.31 -18.44
CA ILE A 101 3.93 -18.25 -17.72
C ILE A 101 4.63 -19.60 -17.91
N LYS A 102 5.86 -19.57 -18.44
CA LYS A 102 6.66 -20.75 -18.70
C LYS A 102 7.89 -20.80 -17.81
N SER A 103 8.24 -22.00 -17.37
CA SER A 103 9.52 -22.29 -16.73
C SER A 103 10.19 -23.40 -17.54
N ASN A 104 11.39 -23.15 -18.05
CA ASN A 104 12.11 -24.08 -18.92
C ASN A 104 11.25 -24.61 -20.09
N ASN A 105 10.58 -23.70 -20.82
CA ASN A 105 9.64 -24.01 -21.92
C ASN A 105 8.35 -24.77 -21.54
N ILE A 106 8.09 -25.02 -20.26
CA ILE A 106 6.88 -25.72 -19.79
C ILE A 106 5.93 -24.73 -19.12
N ASP A 107 4.67 -24.74 -19.54
CA ASP A 107 3.60 -23.94 -18.93
C ASP A 107 3.41 -24.33 -17.46
N ILE A 108 3.44 -23.33 -16.57
CA ILE A 108 3.21 -23.60 -15.16
C ILE A 108 1.73 -23.88 -14.90
N SER A 109 1.46 -24.69 -13.86
CA SER A 109 0.10 -24.97 -13.44
C SER A 109 -0.64 -23.69 -12.98
N ARG A 110 -1.98 -23.70 -13.13
CA ARG A 110 -2.85 -22.62 -12.63
C ARG A 110 -2.65 -22.34 -11.15
N LYS A 111 -2.37 -23.37 -10.33
CA LYS A 111 -2.08 -23.23 -8.91
C LYS A 111 -0.81 -22.40 -8.68
N ASN A 112 0.27 -22.72 -9.39
CA ASN A 112 1.53 -21.98 -9.27
C ASN A 112 1.38 -20.54 -9.77
N LYS A 113 0.62 -20.33 -10.85
CA LYS A 113 0.27 -19.00 -11.35
C LYS A 113 -0.45 -18.16 -10.30
N ASN A 114 -1.43 -18.74 -9.58
CA ASN A 114 -2.12 -18.05 -8.51
C ASN A 114 -1.20 -17.70 -7.33
N ILE A 115 -0.23 -18.57 -7.00
CA ILE A 115 0.78 -18.29 -5.97
C ILE A 115 1.67 -17.12 -6.39
N LEU A 116 2.12 -17.08 -7.64
CA LEU A 116 2.90 -15.96 -8.17
C LEU A 116 2.11 -14.66 -8.12
N ARG A 117 0.83 -14.68 -8.54
CA ARG A 117 -0.05 -13.52 -8.43
C ARG A 117 -0.14 -13.00 -6.99
N ALA A 118 -0.40 -13.90 -6.04
CA ALA A 118 -0.48 -13.55 -4.62
C ALA A 118 0.84 -12.99 -4.07
N LYS A 119 2.00 -13.47 -4.55
CA LYS A 119 3.31 -12.91 -4.19
C LYS A 119 3.46 -11.49 -4.70
N ILE A 120 3.08 -11.22 -5.95
CA ILE A 120 3.11 -9.88 -6.56
C ILE A 120 2.17 -8.93 -5.80
N ASP A 121 0.91 -9.35 -5.60
CA ASP A 121 -0.12 -8.55 -4.91
C ASP A 121 0.30 -8.17 -3.47
N LYS A 122 1.13 -9.01 -2.83
CA LYS A 122 1.63 -8.78 -1.48
C LYS A 122 2.75 -7.73 -1.42
N VAL A 123 3.46 -7.47 -2.52
CA VAL A 123 4.50 -6.43 -2.55
C VAL A 123 3.83 -5.06 -2.56
N LYS A 124 4.15 -4.25 -1.56
CA LYS A 124 3.68 -2.87 -1.39
C LYS A 124 4.90 -1.98 -1.25
N ILE A 125 5.04 -1.02 -2.16
CA ILE A 125 6.05 0.03 -2.03
C ILE A 125 5.44 1.13 -1.17
N LEU A 126 6.18 1.55 -0.13
CA LEU A 126 5.68 2.40 0.96
C LEU A 126 6.33 3.79 0.96
N ASP A 127 6.87 4.22 -0.17
CA ASP A 127 7.71 5.41 -0.25
C ASP A 127 6.89 6.68 0.04
N ILE A 128 5.68 6.78 -0.50
CA ILE A 128 4.75 7.88 -0.23
C ILE A 128 4.36 7.87 1.25
N GLU A 129 4.05 6.69 1.78
CA GLU A 129 3.68 6.51 3.17
C GLU A 129 4.78 6.92 4.15
N GLN A 130 6.02 6.56 3.84
CA GLN A 130 7.18 6.90 4.62
C GLN A 130 7.43 8.41 4.60
N LEU A 131 7.44 9.00 3.40
CA LEU A 131 7.61 10.45 3.23
C LEU A 131 6.52 11.26 3.95
N TRP A 132 5.27 10.80 3.89
CA TRP A 132 4.15 11.45 4.58
C TRP A 132 4.31 11.38 6.10
N SER A 133 4.68 10.19 6.63
CA SER A 133 4.91 10.00 8.06
C SER A 133 6.02 10.92 8.57
N GLU A 134 7.14 10.95 7.85
CA GLU A 134 8.35 11.68 8.25
C GLU A 134 8.20 13.20 8.14
N LYS A 135 7.48 13.70 7.12
CA LYS A 135 7.34 15.15 6.90
C LYS A 135 6.21 15.78 7.70
N TYR A 136 5.07 15.10 7.80
CA TYR A 136 3.84 15.73 8.29
C TYR A 136 3.34 15.13 9.58
N GLU A 137 3.14 13.80 9.63
CA GLU A 137 2.51 13.18 10.81
C GLU A 137 3.37 13.28 12.08
N ASP A 138 4.67 12.99 11.98
CA ASP A 138 5.53 12.92 13.16
C ASP A 138 6.20 14.28 13.51
N LYS A 139 6.22 15.24 12.58
CA LYS A 139 6.89 16.55 12.75
C LYS A 139 5.95 17.75 12.88
N TRP A 140 4.64 17.52 12.99
CA TRP A 140 3.66 18.60 13.11
C TRP A 140 3.91 19.54 14.30
N ASN A 141 4.44 19.02 15.40
CA ASN A 141 4.84 19.83 16.56
C ASN A 141 5.90 20.88 16.20
N ILE A 142 6.89 20.51 15.39
CA ILE A 142 7.95 21.41 14.91
C ILE A 142 7.36 22.49 13.98
N VAL A 143 6.48 22.08 13.06
CA VAL A 143 5.80 23.02 12.15
C VAL A 143 4.97 24.04 12.93
N ARG A 144 4.24 23.59 13.95
CA ARG A 144 3.45 24.48 14.82
C ARG A 144 4.33 25.49 15.55
N GLU A 145 5.45 25.06 16.12
CA GLU A 145 6.42 25.96 16.76
C GLU A 145 6.96 27.04 15.80
N ASN A 146 7.07 26.76 14.51
CA ASN A 146 7.52 27.76 13.53
C ASN A 146 6.42 28.74 13.07
N ILE A 147 5.14 28.45 13.33
CA ILE A 147 3.99 29.27 12.88
C ILE A 147 3.41 30.11 14.02
N GLU A 148 3.47 29.59 15.26
CA GLU A 148 2.93 30.26 16.45
C GLU A 148 3.91 31.27 17.09
N TYR A 149 5.05 31.53 16.44
CA TYR A 149 6.02 32.59 16.75
C TYR A 149 6.14 33.58 15.60
#